data_AF-A0A814ZIQ5-F1
#
_entry.id   AF-A0A814ZIQ5-F1
#
_cell.length_a   1.000
_cell.length_b   1.000
_cell.length_c   1.000
_cell.angle_alpha   90.00
_cell.angle_beta   90.00
_cell.angle_gamma   90.00
#
_symmetry.space_group_name_H-M   'P 1'
#
loop_
_entity.id
_entity.type
_entity.pdbx_description
1 polymer ?
#
loop_
_entity_poly.entity_id
_entity_poly.type
_entity_poly.pdbx_seq_one_letter_code
_entity_poly.pdbx_strand_id
1 'polypeptide(L)'
;MTTLKFIPYSSALDTGFWHELTRRKLDIYRLDSSNQSIYGYYSNDANDNMPALFNIDHRCFDENNKISNQQQQYSVNGTLKLVNTIEEFKTFDIESALKSESSIIDFHSGQCPASIHPDREESVPESVSCLGIVPHTIRSFLSRYSTVLPTGEAFSQCVACSPIVRKAFQDDGFSFLLKVFNDLNYLENLTGLRAMQLAADLHEIIELSDDEEI
;
A
#
# COMPACT_ATOMS: atom_id res chain seq x y z
N MET A 1 29.62 1.14 1.94
CA MET A 1 28.15 1.06 1.89
C MET A 1 27.63 2.32 1.21
N THR A 2 26.98 2.17 0.07
CA THR A 2 26.30 3.26 -0.64
C THR A 2 25.03 3.62 0.10
N THR A 3 24.85 4.89 0.43
CA THR A 3 23.61 5.40 1.05
C THR A 3 22.45 5.25 0.07
N LEU A 4 21.37 4.61 0.50
CA LEU A 4 20.11 4.54 -0.26
C LEU A 4 19.59 5.96 -0.50
N LYS A 5 19.23 6.27 -1.76
CA LYS A 5 18.65 7.56 -2.15
C LYS A 5 17.29 7.30 -2.77
N PHE A 6 16.34 8.19 -2.49
CA PHE A 6 14.97 8.14 -3.01
C PHE A 6 14.77 9.25 -4.04
N ILE A 7 13.90 9.00 -5.02
CA ILE A 7 13.48 10.02 -5.98
C ILE A 7 12.38 10.87 -5.32
N PRO A 8 12.43 12.21 -5.41
CA PRO A 8 11.39 13.08 -4.87
C PRO A 8 10.03 12.78 -5.50
N TYR A 9 8.99 12.73 -4.67
CA TYR A 9 7.61 12.59 -5.13
C TYR A 9 7.15 13.90 -5.79
N SER A 10 6.46 13.81 -6.94
CA SER A 10 6.01 14.98 -7.70
C SER A 10 4.51 14.92 -7.95
N SER A 11 3.81 16.03 -7.71
CA SER A 11 2.37 16.17 -7.92
C SER A 11 2.05 16.93 -9.20
N ALA A 12 1.04 16.48 -9.93
CA ALA A 12 0.44 17.15 -11.08
C ALA A 12 -1.04 17.46 -10.76
N LEU A 13 -1.41 18.73 -10.87
CA LEU A 13 -2.77 19.21 -10.63
C LEU A 13 -3.41 19.52 -11.97
N ASP A 14 -4.55 18.91 -12.27
CA ASP A 14 -5.32 19.26 -13.46
C ASP A 14 -5.98 20.64 -13.31
N THR A 15 -6.23 21.30 -14.43
CA THR A 15 -6.92 22.60 -14.47
C THR A 15 -8.31 22.54 -13.81
N GLY A 16 -9.03 21.42 -13.97
CA GLY A 16 -10.35 21.20 -13.39
C GLY A 16 -10.36 21.20 -11.87
N PHE A 17 -9.25 20.85 -11.22
CA PHE A 17 -9.11 20.93 -9.76
C PHE A 17 -9.37 22.34 -9.25
N TRP A 18 -8.74 23.35 -9.86
CA TRP A 18 -8.86 24.74 -9.41
C TRP A 18 -10.25 25.32 -9.63
N HIS A 19 -10.90 24.94 -10.73
CA HIS A 19 -12.27 25.35 -11.03
C HIS A 19 -13.25 24.81 -9.98
N GLU A 20 -13.15 23.52 -9.67
CA GLU A 20 -14.03 22.88 -8.67
C GLU A 20 -13.71 23.37 -7.26
N LEU A 21 -12.43 23.53 -6.91
CA LEU A 21 -12.02 24.08 -5.62
C LEU A 21 -12.57 25.49 -5.40
N THR A 22 -12.50 26.35 -6.41
CA THR A 22 -13.00 27.73 -6.33
C THR A 22 -14.51 27.74 -6.12
N ARG A 23 -15.24 26.91 -6.87
CA ARG A 23 -16.68 26.75 -6.73
C ARG A 23 -17.06 26.26 -5.33
N ARG A 24 -16.41 25.20 -4.83
CA ARG A 24 -16.67 24.69 -3.47
C ARG A 24 -16.29 25.70 -2.40
N LYS A 25 -15.21 26.46 -2.58
CA LYS A 25 -14.81 27.53 -1.64
C LYS A 25 -15.84 28.65 -1.58
N LEU A 26 -16.45 29.05 -2.69
CA LEU A 26 -17.47 30.10 -2.70
C LEU A 26 -18.84 29.60 -2.20
N ASP A 27 -19.27 28.43 -2.66
CA ASP A 27 -20.63 27.95 -2.43
C ASP A 27 -20.76 27.22 -1.09
N ILE A 28 -19.76 26.41 -0.72
CA ILE A 28 -19.80 25.45 0.38
C ILE A 28 -18.93 25.90 1.55
N TYR A 29 -17.61 25.96 1.38
CA TYR A 29 -16.66 26.16 2.49
C TYR A 29 -16.69 27.60 3.03
N ARG A 30 -16.79 28.60 2.15
CA ARG A 30 -16.81 30.02 2.49
C ARG A 30 -15.60 30.43 3.35
N LEU A 31 -15.83 30.66 4.65
CA LEU A 31 -14.81 31.03 5.64
C LEU A 31 -14.33 29.83 6.47
N ASP A 32 -14.89 28.65 6.23
CA ASP A 32 -14.50 27.44 6.93
C ASP A 32 -13.08 27.03 6.52
N SER A 33 -12.21 26.92 7.51
CA SER A 33 -10.81 26.50 7.36
C SER A 33 -10.61 25.05 7.83
N SER A 34 -11.69 24.27 7.88
CA SER A 34 -11.62 22.86 8.23
C SER A 34 -10.88 22.05 7.15
N ASN A 35 -10.25 20.96 7.60
CA ASN A 35 -9.56 20.03 6.72
C ASN A 35 -10.58 19.27 5.86
N GLN A 36 -10.33 19.18 4.55
CA GLN A 36 -11.20 18.50 3.60
C GLN A 36 -10.52 17.23 3.07
N SER A 37 -11.22 16.10 3.11
CA SER A 37 -10.72 14.87 2.51
C SER A 37 -10.73 14.99 0.99
N ILE A 38 -9.61 14.65 0.36
CA ILE A 38 -9.47 14.64 -1.10
C ILE A 38 -8.83 13.34 -1.57
N TYR A 39 -9.18 12.93 -2.78
CA TYR A 39 -8.65 11.72 -3.41
C TYR A 39 -7.80 12.09 -4.62
N GLY A 40 -6.59 11.56 -4.67
CA GLY A 40 -5.76 11.60 -5.86
C GLY A 40 -5.49 10.19 -6.37
N TYR A 41 -4.72 10.12 -7.45
CA TYR A 41 -4.26 8.85 -7.97
C TYR A 41 -2.87 8.98 -8.56
N TYR A 42 -2.08 7.92 -8.48
CA TYR A 42 -0.83 7.82 -9.23
C TYR A 42 -0.89 6.62 -10.17
N SER A 43 -0.13 6.68 -11.25
CA SER A 43 0.08 5.54 -12.13
C SER A 43 1.55 5.15 -12.14
N ASN A 44 1.78 3.84 -12.10
CA ASN A 44 3.09 3.26 -12.34
C ASN A 44 3.22 3.03 -13.85
N ASP A 45 3.26 4.10 -14.64
CA ASP A 45 3.51 3.98 -16.08
C ASP A 45 4.99 3.63 -16.29
N ALA A 46 5.26 2.67 -17.16
CA ALA A 46 6.56 2.01 -17.31
C ALA A 46 7.53 2.76 -18.24
N ASN A 47 7.28 4.04 -18.51
CA ASN A 47 8.14 4.83 -19.37
C ASN A 47 9.42 5.23 -18.61
N ASP A 48 10.56 4.66 -19.00
CA ASP A 48 11.88 4.77 -18.34
C ASP A 48 12.34 6.21 -17.99
N ASN A 49 11.75 7.24 -18.61
CA ASN A 49 12.14 8.64 -18.43
C ASN A 49 11.09 9.51 -17.73
N MET A 50 9.95 8.96 -17.31
CA MET A 50 8.91 9.73 -16.63
C MET A 50 8.80 9.31 -15.16
N PRO A 51 8.95 10.24 -14.20
CA PRO A 51 8.73 9.92 -12.81
C PRO A 51 7.25 9.56 -12.58
N ALA A 52 6.98 8.70 -11.61
CA ALA A 52 5.61 8.48 -11.14
C ALA A 52 5.05 9.80 -10.60
N LEU A 53 3.95 10.27 -11.20
CA LEU A 53 3.29 11.52 -10.84
C LEU A 53 2.02 11.24 -10.04
N PHE A 54 1.82 12.02 -8.99
CA PHE A 54 0.56 12.07 -8.25
C PHE A 54 -0.40 13.05 -8.90
N ASN A 55 -1.47 12.54 -9.47
CA ASN A 55 -2.47 13.32 -10.19
C ASN A 55 -3.67 13.63 -9.29
N ILE A 56 -4.12 14.88 -9.34
CA ILE A 56 -5.34 15.34 -8.70
C ILE A 56 -6.18 16.07 -9.75
N ASP A 57 -7.40 15.58 -9.93
CA ASP A 57 -8.37 16.12 -10.89
C ASP A 57 -9.61 16.70 -10.21
N HIS A 58 -10.55 17.23 -10.98
CA HIS A 58 -11.83 17.75 -10.48
C HIS A 58 -12.65 16.74 -9.67
N ARG A 59 -12.39 15.43 -9.84
CA ARG A 59 -13.08 14.33 -9.14
C ARG A 59 -12.55 14.08 -7.73
N CYS A 60 -11.48 14.77 -7.32
CA CYS A 60 -10.84 14.54 -6.04
C CYS A 60 -11.74 14.77 -4.82
N PHE A 61 -12.84 15.52 -4.99
CA PHE A 61 -13.76 15.82 -3.90
C PHE A 61 -15.01 14.93 -3.86
N ASP A 62 -15.09 13.90 -4.70
CA ASP A 62 -16.23 12.98 -4.79
C ASP A 62 -15.87 11.60 -4.22
N GLU A 63 -16.38 11.28 -3.03
CA GLU A 63 -16.13 9.99 -2.34
C GLU A 63 -16.64 8.76 -3.12
N ASN A 64 -17.67 8.96 -3.94
CA ASN A 64 -18.33 7.89 -4.71
C ASN A 64 -17.58 7.52 -5.99
N ASN A 65 -16.54 8.27 -6.36
CA ASN A 65 -15.79 8.08 -7.60
C ASN A 65 -14.44 7.40 -7.33
N LYS A 66 -14.42 6.43 -6.41
CA LYS A 66 -13.30 5.49 -6.27
C LYS A 66 -13.08 4.86 -7.64
N ILE A 67 -12.03 5.33 -8.30
CA ILE A 67 -11.70 5.06 -9.69
C ILE A 67 -11.92 3.57 -9.95
N SER A 68 -12.93 3.26 -10.77
CA SER A 68 -13.12 1.94 -11.37
C SER A 68 -11.77 1.51 -11.91
N ASN A 69 -11.27 0.33 -11.52
CA ASN A 69 -9.98 -0.26 -11.89
C ASN A 69 -9.60 -0.08 -13.39
N GLN A 70 -9.18 1.12 -13.81
CA GLN A 70 -8.66 1.41 -15.13
C GLN A 70 -7.19 1.05 -15.10
N GLN A 71 -6.95 -0.27 -15.11
CA GLN A 71 -5.75 -1.08 -15.29
C GLN A 71 -4.38 -0.65 -14.72
N GLN A 72 -4.09 0.60 -14.36
CA GLN A 72 -2.79 1.05 -13.82
C GLN A 72 -2.87 2.32 -12.92
N GLN A 73 -4.05 2.69 -12.42
CA GLN A 73 -4.21 3.84 -11.51
C GLN A 73 -4.47 3.37 -10.08
N TYR A 74 -3.69 3.92 -9.13
CA TYR A 74 -3.78 3.62 -7.71
C TYR A 74 -4.29 4.85 -6.96
N SER A 75 -5.43 4.70 -6.28
CA SER A 75 -6.04 5.79 -5.52
C SER A 75 -5.31 6.01 -4.19
N VAL A 76 -5.14 7.27 -3.82
CA VAL A 76 -4.55 7.71 -2.54
C VAL A 76 -5.51 8.70 -1.90
N ASN A 77 -5.76 8.50 -0.61
CA ASN A 77 -6.53 9.45 0.20
C ASN A 77 -5.59 10.49 0.81
N GLY A 78 -5.99 11.74 0.80
CA GLY A 78 -5.23 12.86 1.34
C GLY A 78 -6.12 13.91 1.99
N THR A 79 -5.47 14.88 2.63
CA THR A 79 -6.15 15.98 3.32
C THR A 79 -5.77 17.31 2.68
N LEU A 80 -6.77 18.10 2.30
CA LEU A 80 -6.61 19.45 1.78
C LEU A 80 -6.87 20.46 2.90
N LYS A 81 -5.85 21.26 3.22
CA LYS A 81 -5.96 22.37 4.16
C LYS A 81 -6.10 23.70 3.41
N LEU A 82 -7.25 24.34 3.55
CA LEU A 82 -7.53 25.64 2.94
C LEU A 82 -7.37 26.74 3.99
N VAL A 83 -6.50 27.70 3.69
CA VAL A 83 -6.33 28.92 4.46
C VAL A 83 -7.07 30.08 3.80
N ASN A 84 -7.55 31.01 4.61
CA ASN A 84 -8.32 32.16 4.12
C ASN A 84 -7.44 33.35 3.80
N THR A 85 -6.34 33.51 4.53
CA THR A 85 -5.43 34.66 4.41
C THR A 85 -4.06 34.23 3.92
N ILE A 86 -3.36 35.14 3.23
CA ILE A 86 -2.00 34.88 2.76
C ILE A 86 -0.99 34.93 3.92
N GLU A 87 -1.31 35.67 4.97
CA GLU A 87 -0.53 35.73 6.20
C GLU A 87 -0.51 34.36 6.87
N GLU A 88 -1.68 33.73 7.03
CA GLU A 88 -1.82 32.37 7.57
C GLU A 88 -1.07 31.34 6.72
N PHE A 89 -1.12 31.47 5.38
CA PHE A 89 -0.36 30.60 4.47
C PHE A 89 1.16 30.70 4.70
N LYS A 90 1.68 31.92 4.90
CA LYS A 90 3.13 32.16 5.08
C LYS A 90 3.63 31.73 6.46
N THR A 91 2.80 31.90 7.48
CA THR A 91 3.12 31.46 8.85
C THR A 91 2.78 30.00 9.09
N PHE A 92 2.26 29.30 8.08
CA PHE A 92 1.87 27.92 8.21
C PHE A 92 3.09 27.04 8.48
N ASP A 93 3.08 26.37 9.62
CA ASP A 93 4.14 25.45 9.99
C ASP A 93 3.94 24.11 9.29
N ILE A 94 4.67 23.95 8.18
CA ILE A 94 4.65 22.73 7.37
C ILE A 94 5.20 21.54 8.18
N GLU A 95 6.17 21.76 9.09
CA GLU A 95 6.83 20.66 9.81
C GLU A 95 5.89 20.00 10.82
N SER A 96 5.16 20.80 11.61
CA SER A 96 4.17 20.26 12.55
C SER A 96 2.99 19.60 11.84
N ALA A 97 2.52 20.17 10.73
CA ALA A 97 1.48 19.57 9.92
C ALA A 97 1.91 18.23 9.31
N LEU A 98 3.13 18.14 8.77
CA LEU A 98 3.65 16.88 8.26
C LEU A 98 3.80 15.83 9.38
N LYS A 99 4.21 16.23 10.58
CA LYS A 99 4.30 15.32 11.74
C LYS A 99 2.94 14.78 12.16
N SER A 100 1.90 15.63 12.21
CA SER A 100 0.56 15.17 12.56
C SER A 100 0.01 14.18 11.54
N GLU A 101 0.16 14.46 10.25
CA GLU A 101 -0.29 13.55 9.19
C GLU A 101 0.56 12.28 9.14
N SER A 102 1.87 12.36 9.40
CA SER A 102 2.74 11.17 9.46
C SER A 102 2.35 10.20 10.58
N SER A 103 1.74 10.70 11.65
CA SER A 103 1.26 9.86 12.75
C SER A 103 0.01 9.05 12.38
N ILE A 104 -0.75 9.50 11.37
CA ILE A 104 -1.91 8.79 10.81
C ILE A 104 -1.45 7.61 9.94
N ILE A 105 -0.22 7.68 9.41
CA ILE A 105 0.43 6.58 8.67
C ILE A 105 0.87 5.53 9.70
N ASP A 106 -0.10 4.80 10.25
CA ASP A 106 0.11 3.77 11.25
C ASP A 106 0.70 2.51 10.61
N PHE A 107 2.02 2.38 10.68
CA PHE A 107 2.72 1.13 10.38
C PHE A 107 2.69 0.13 11.55
N HIS A 108 2.30 0.57 12.76
CA HIS A 108 2.47 -0.19 14.00
C HIS A 108 1.33 -1.17 14.29
N SER A 109 0.09 -0.89 13.86
CA SER A 109 -1.01 -1.82 14.12
C SER A 109 -0.85 -3.18 13.42
N GLY A 110 -0.06 -3.27 12.33
CA GLY A 110 0.06 -4.49 11.53
C GLY A 110 -1.29 -4.98 10.98
N GLN A 111 -2.30 -4.10 10.97
CA GLN A 111 -3.65 -4.37 10.51
C GLN A 111 -3.80 -3.85 9.09
N CYS A 112 -3.18 -4.55 8.15
CA CYS A 112 -3.45 -4.35 6.74
C CYS A 112 -4.00 -5.66 6.15
N PRO A 113 -5.32 -5.92 6.30
CA PRO A 113 -5.92 -7.13 5.77
C PRO A 113 -5.73 -7.18 4.25
N ALA A 114 -5.33 -8.34 3.74
CA ALA A 114 -5.19 -8.50 2.31
C ALA A 114 -6.56 -8.46 1.63
N SER A 115 -6.69 -7.78 0.49
CA SER A 115 -7.96 -7.73 -0.23
C SER A 115 -8.41 -9.11 -0.67
N ILE A 116 -9.68 -9.41 -0.39
CA ILE A 116 -10.40 -10.60 -0.80
C ILE A 116 -11.17 -10.25 -2.08
N HIS A 117 -11.29 -11.19 -3.02
CA HIS A 117 -11.93 -11.03 -4.34
C HIS A 117 -13.24 -10.19 -4.34
N PRO A 118 -13.53 -9.42 -5.40
CA PRO A 118 -14.74 -8.58 -5.54
C PRO A 118 -16.06 -9.35 -5.74
N ASP A 119 -16.07 -10.69 -5.83
CA ASP A 119 -17.30 -11.48 -6.05
C ASP A 119 -18.13 -11.71 -4.77
N ARG A 120 -17.67 -11.21 -3.63
CA ARG A 120 -18.51 -11.04 -2.45
C ARG A 120 -18.80 -9.56 -2.32
N GLU A 121 -20.06 -9.17 -2.54
CA GLU A 121 -20.63 -7.86 -2.18
C GLU A 121 -20.63 -7.61 -0.66
N GLU A 122 -19.62 -8.11 0.06
CA GLU A 122 -19.35 -7.71 1.43
C GLU A 122 -18.39 -6.53 1.34
N SER A 123 -18.94 -5.36 1.68
CA SER A 123 -18.26 -4.09 1.92
C SER A 123 -16.74 -4.25 2.08
N VAL A 124 -15.97 -3.65 1.17
CA VAL A 124 -14.52 -3.45 1.34
C VAL A 124 -14.32 -2.97 2.79
N PRO A 125 -13.63 -3.73 3.65
CA PRO A 125 -13.51 -3.37 5.06
C PRO A 125 -12.97 -1.96 5.15
N GLU A 126 -13.67 -1.09 5.90
CA GLU A 126 -13.38 0.34 6.05
C GLU A 126 -11.94 0.61 6.55
N SER A 127 -11.25 -0.41 7.07
CA SER A 127 -9.82 -0.38 7.36
C SER A 127 -8.99 -0.57 6.09
N VAL A 128 -9.14 0.33 5.12
CA VAL A 128 -8.16 0.50 4.05
C VAL A 128 -6.98 1.21 4.69
N SER A 129 -5.81 0.57 4.72
CA SER A 129 -4.58 1.26 5.09
C SER A 129 -4.45 2.54 4.26
N CYS A 130 -3.80 3.58 4.80
CA CYS A 130 -3.54 4.80 4.03
C CYS A 130 -2.78 4.54 2.71
N LEU A 131 -2.15 3.36 2.57
CA LEU A 131 -1.49 2.88 1.36
C LEU A 131 -2.41 2.10 0.40
N GLY A 132 -3.71 2.06 0.68
CA GLY A 132 -4.68 1.31 -0.09
C GLY A 132 -4.76 -0.16 0.33
N ILE A 133 -5.17 -0.98 -0.63
CA ILE A 133 -5.28 -2.43 -0.42
C ILE A 133 -3.90 -3.08 -0.37
N VAL A 134 -3.71 -4.05 0.54
CA VAL A 134 -2.54 -4.95 0.45
C VAL A 134 -2.96 -6.19 -0.33
N PRO A 135 -2.36 -6.47 -1.50
CA PRO A 135 -2.68 -7.69 -2.24
C PRO A 135 -2.07 -8.91 -1.56
N HIS A 136 -2.81 -10.03 -1.49
CA HIS A 136 -2.28 -11.31 -0.99
C HIS A 136 -1.17 -11.84 -1.92
N THR A 137 -1.38 -11.74 -3.22
CA THR A 137 -0.37 -12.04 -4.23
C THR A 137 -0.61 -11.17 -5.45
N ILE A 138 0.46 -10.72 -6.10
CA ILE A 138 0.41 -10.02 -7.38
C ILE A 138 0.94 -11.00 -8.44
N ARG A 139 0.11 -11.37 -9.43
CA ARG A 139 0.56 -12.15 -10.59
C ARG A 139 0.36 -11.34 -11.86
N SER A 140 1.44 -11.19 -12.63
CA SER A 140 1.42 -10.45 -13.88
C SER A 140 1.72 -11.38 -15.06
N PHE A 141 0.94 -11.22 -16.13
CA PHE A 141 1.13 -11.92 -17.39
C PHE A 141 1.86 -11.00 -18.36
N LEU A 142 3.16 -11.22 -18.58
CA LEU A 142 3.98 -10.37 -19.47
C LEU A 142 3.42 -10.29 -20.90
N SER A 143 2.91 -11.40 -21.45
CA SER A 143 2.39 -11.45 -22.82
C SER A 143 1.12 -10.63 -23.03
N ARG A 144 0.36 -10.36 -21.96
CA ARG A 144 -0.89 -9.60 -21.98
C ARG A 144 -0.80 -8.29 -21.21
N TYR A 145 0.37 -7.99 -20.63
CA TYR A 145 0.59 -6.87 -19.71
C TYR A 145 -0.54 -6.71 -18.68
N SER A 146 -1.11 -7.82 -18.20
CA SER A 146 -2.23 -7.82 -17.27
C SER A 146 -1.80 -8.31 -15.89
N THR A 147 -2.31 -7.66 -14.85
CA THR A 147 -2.06 -8.05 -13.45
C THR A 147 -3.35 -8.57 -12.84
N VAL A 148 -3.27 -9.71 -12.17
CA VAL A 148 -4.35 -10.32 -11.39
C VAL A 148 -3.92 -10.44 -9.93
N LEU A 149 -4.87 -10.28 -9.01
CA LEU A 149 -4.65 -10.36 -7.57
C LEU A 149 -5.31 -11.62 -7.01
N PRO A 150 -4.71 -12.81 -7.23
CA PRO A 150 -5.30 -14.05 -6.75
C PRO A 150 -5.32 -14.05 -5.22
N THR A 151 -6.42 -14.53 -4.65
CA THR A 151 -6.57 -14.76 -3.22
C THR A 151 -6.63 -16.27 -2.98
N GLY A 152 -5.85 -16.76 -2.02
CA GLY A 152 -5.94 -18.13 -1.51
C GLY A 152 -6.27 -18.15 -0.02
N GLU A 153 -6.51 -19.34 0.52
CA GLU A 153 -6.65 -19.53 1.96
C GLU A 153 -5.34 -19.19 2.68
N ALA A 154 -5.46 -18.70 3.92
CA ALA A 154 -4.32 -18.30 4.72
C ALA A 154 -3.50 -19.53 5.14
N PHE A 155 -2.24 -19.56 4.71
CA PHE A 155 -1.33 -20.65 5.05
C PHE A 155 -0.68 -20.43 6.43
N SER A 156 -0.68 -21.45 7.28
CA SER A 156 -0.21 -21.37 8.67
C SER A 156 1.28 -21.07 8.79
N GLN A 157 2.10 -21.48 7.80
CA GLN A 157 3.55 -21.24 7.76
C GLN A 157 3.94 -20.11 6.79
N CYS A 158 2.98 -19.25 6.39
CA CYS A 158 3.25 -18.11 5.51
C CYS A 158 4.23 -17.11 6.14
N VAL A 159 5.33 -16.81 5.44
CA VAL A 159 6.35 -15.83 5.86
C VAL A 159 5.85 -14.39 5.92
N ALA A 160 4.69 -14.10 5.33
CA ALA A 160 4.10 -12.76 5.31
C ALA A 160 2.96 -12.57 6.34
N CYS A 161 1.99 -13.48 6.38
CA CYS A 161 0.74 -13.27 7.12
C CYS A 161 0.42 -14.33 8.20
N SER A 162 1.32 -15.29 8.44
CA SER A 162 1.09 -16.30 9.48
C SER A 162 0.89 -15.66 10.86
N PRO A 163 0.08 -16.28 11.74
CA PRO A 163 -0.11 -15.78 13.10
C PRO A 163 1.20 -15.67 13.89
N ILE A 164 2.18 -16.54 13.57
CA ILE A 164 3.52 -16.53 14.18
C ILE A 164 4.25 -15.23 13.84
N VAL A 165 4.28 -14.86 12.55
CA VAL A 165 4.93 -13.63 12.08
C VAL A 165 4.24 -12.39 12.63
N ARG A 166 2.90 -12.35 12.60
CA ARG A 166 2.12 -11.24 13.15
C ARG A 166 2.40 -11.02 14.63
N LYS A 167 2.43 -12.10 15.42
CA LYS A 167 2.72 -12.02 16.85
C LYS A 167 4.16 -11.57 17.11
N ALA A 168 5.13 -12.15 16.40
CA ALA A 168 6.53 -11.75 16.52
C ALA A 168 6.74 -10.26 16.19
N PHE A 169 6.04 -9.74 15.16
CA PHE A 169 6.08 -8.32 14.84
C PHE A 169 5.40 -7.45 15.91
N GLN A 170 4.26 -7.88 16.45
CA GLN A 170 3.57 -7.15 17.54
C GLN A 170 4.42 -7.07 18.82
N ASP A 171 5.16 -8.13 19.13
CA ASP A 171 5.98 -8.21 20.35
C ASP A 171 7.30 -7.44 20.22
N ASP A 172 8.02 -7.61 19.09
CA ASP A 172 9.39 -7.06 18.90
C ASP A 172 9.46 -5.78 18.04
N GLY A 173 8.37 -5.44 17.32
CA GLY A 173 8.25 -4.24 16.50
C GLY A 173 9.40 -4.02 15.50
N PHE A 174 10.08 -2.88 15.59
CA PHE A 174 11.18 -2.54 14.68
C PHE A 174 12.41 -3.46 14.83
N SER A 175 12.64 -4.01 16.02
CA SER A 175 13.74 -4.95 16.25
C SER A 175 13.55 -6.25 15.47
N PHE A 176 12.30 -6.68 15.28
CA PHE A 176 11.96 -7.81 14.41
C PHE A 176 12.32 -7.50 12.96
N LEU A 177 11.96 -6.32 12.45
CA LEU A 177 12.28 -5.92 11.07
C LEU A 177 13.79 -5.91 10.82
N LEU A 178 14.58 -5.41 11.77
CA LEU A 178 16.04 -5.45 11.68
C LEU A 178 16.58 -6.89 11.61
N LYS A 179 16.01 -7.84 12.35
CA LYS A 179 16.41 -9.26 12.26
C LYS A 179 16.08 -9.81 10.86
N VAL A 180 14.87 -9.55 10.36
CA VAL A 180 14.40 -9.99 9.04
C VAL A 180 15.27 -9.41 7.91
N PHE A 181 15.64 -8.13 7.97
CA PHE A 181 16.43 -7.50 6.92
C PHE A 181 17.89 -7.95 6.90
N ASN A 182 18.42 -8.39 8.04
CA ASN A 182 19.81 -8.85 8.14
C ASN A 182 19.97 -10.36 7.93
N ASP A 183 18.90 -11.15 8.05
CA ASP A 183 18.92 -12.59 7.81
C ASP A 183 17.76 -13.04 6.91
N LEU A 184 18.12 -13.46 5.70
CA LEU A 184 17.18 -13.93 4.67
C LEU A 184 16.40 -15.19 5.11
N ASN A 185 16.97 -16.03 5.97
CA ASN A 185 16.35 -17.28 6.40
C ASN A 185 15.50 -17.12 7.67
N TYR A 186 15.54 -15.95 8.32
CA TYR A 186 14.91 -15.75 9.62
C TYR A 186 13.40 -16.05 9.58
N LEU A 187 12.70 -15.53 8.56
CA LEU A 187 11.26 -15.75 8.41
C LEU A 187 10.92 -17.22 8.13
N GLU A 188 11.69 -17.89 7.26
CA GLU A 188 11.44 -19.30 6.91
C GLU A 188 11.66 -20.23 8.11
N ASN A 189 12.68 -19.92 8.93
CA ASN A 189 12.95 -20.63 10.17
C ASN A 189 11.85 -20.38 11.21
N LEU A 190 11.42 -19.12 11.35
CA LEU A 190 10.39 -18.72 12.29
C LEU A 190 9.04 -19.38 12.00
N THR A 191 8.65 -19.46 10.72
CA THR A 191 7.38 -20.07 10.32
C THR A 191 7.44 -21.59 10.21
N GLY A 192 8.63 -22.19 10.27
CA GLY A 192 8.84 -23.60 10.02
C GLY A 192 8.72 -23.98 8.54
N LEU A 193 8.64 -23.00 7.62
CA LEU A 193 8.62 -23.24 6.18
C LEU A 193 9.88 -23.96 5.72
N ARG A 194 11.04 -23.61 6.28
CA ARG A 194 12.31 -24.27 5.94
C ARG A 194 12.30 -25.76 6.27
N ALA A 195 11.70 -26.14 7.40
CA ALA A 195 11.58 -27.54 7.78
C ALA A 195 10.65 -28.31 6.83
N MET A 196 9.58 -27.66 6.36
CA MET A 196 8.67 -28.24 5.38
C MET A 196 9.34 -28.45 4.01
N GLN A 197 10.11 -27.47 3.52
CA GLN A 197 10.87 -27.60 2.27
C GLN A 197 11.88 -28.75 2.35
N LEU A 198 12.66 -28.84 3.44
CA LEU A 198 13.62 -29.93 3.63
C LEU A 198 12.94 -31.31 3.70
N ALA A 199 11.76 -31.40 4.32
CA ALA A 199 10.99 -32.65 4.35
C ALA A 199 10.48 -33.05 2.96
N ALA A 200 10.07 -32.09 2.14
CA ALA A 200 9.64 -32.33 0.76
C ALA A 200 10.82 -32.80 -0.12
N ASP A 201 11.96 -32.10 -0.05
CA ASP A 201 13.17 -32.47 -0.79
C ASP A 201 13.65 -33.88 -0.40
N LEU A 202 13.59 -34.21 0.90
CA LEU A 202 13.94 -35.54 1.38
C LEU A 202 12.98 -36.63 0.85
N HIS A 203 11.69 -36.32 0.76
CA HIS A 203 10.70 -37.27 0.25
C HIS A 203 10.89 -37.54 -1.25
N GLU A 204 11.18 -36.51 -2.05
CA GLU A 204 11.49 -36.65 -3.48
C GLU A 204 12.75 -37.52 -3.71
N ILE A 205 13.75 -37.40 -2.83
CA ILE A 205 14.94 -38.26 -2.88
C ILE A 205 14.61 -39.72 -2.53
N ILE A 206 13.68 -39.97 -1.61
CA ILE A 206 13.27 -41.33 -1.21
C ILE A 206 12.45 -42.01 -2.32
N GLU A 207 11.53 -41.29 -2.97
CA GLU A 207 10.74 -41.83 -4.09
C GLU A 207 11.58 -42.23 -5.31
N LEU A 208 12.75 -41.60 -5.51
CA LEU A 208 13.69 -41.93 -6.60
C LEU A 208 14.62 -43.10 -6.27
N SER A 209 14.59 -43.63 -5.03
CA SER A 209 15.48 -44.70 -4.58
C SER A 209 14.85 -46.10 -4.56
N ASP A 210 13.58 -46.25 -4.92
CA ASP A 210 12.83 -47.51 -4.87
C ASP A 210 12.91 -48.36 -6.17
N ASP A 211 13.82 -48.04 -7.10
CA ASP A 211 14.00 -48.77 -8.38
C ASP A 211 15.35 -49.52 -8.53
N GLU A 212 16.06 -49.84 -7.44
CA GLU A 212 17.15 -50.82 -7.48
C GLU A 212 17.07 -51.85 -6.33
N GLU A 213 16.17 -52.83 -6.45
CA GLU A 213 16.41 -54.22 -6.02
C GLU A 213 15.28 -55.15 -6.52
N ILE A 214 15.57 -55.92 -7.60
CA ILE A 214 15.30 -57.36 -7.86
C ILE A 214 15.38 -57.66 -9.36
#